data_AF-A0A0M0SXN1-F1
#
_entry.id   AF-A0A0M0SXN1-F1
#
_cell.length_a   1.000
_cell.length_b   1.000
_cell.length_c   1.000
_cell.angle_alpha   90.00
_cell.angle_beta   90.00
_cell.angle_gamma   90.00
#
_symmetry.space_group_name_H-M   'P 1'
#
loop_
_entity.id
_entity.type
_entity.pdbx_description
1 polymer ?
#
loop_
_entity_poly.entity_id
_entity_poly.type
_entity_poly.pdbx_seq_one_letter_code
_entity_poly.pdbx_strand_id
1 'polypeptide(L)'
;MRKTMGAILLLLLISGVGWWMIADERDATYEQIVEVQVVRHVTKQFGRDNITSVKPYFVASESSKSRRHQIAVQLKSAPTGEYRMYRVLRNKVEYIGRSRTVRPN
;
A
#
# COMPACT_ATOMS: atom_id res chain seq x y z
N MET A 1 -20.34 -50.42 -8.98
CA MET A 1 -20.53 -49.04 -8.51
C MET A 1 -19.35 -48.63 -7.62
N ARG A 2 -18.22 -48.22 -8.21
CA ARG A 2 -16.98 -47.84 -7.50
C ARG A 2 -16.31 -46.67 -8.22
N LYS A 3 -16.88 -45.47 -8.23
CA LYS A 3 -16.25 -44.29 -8.89
C LYS A 3 -16.49 -42.92 -8.24
N THR A 4 -17.10 -42.83 -7.05
CA THR A 4 -17.43 -41.52 -6.44
C THR A 4 -16.66 -41.17 -5.17
N MET A 5 -15.80 -42.07 -4.67
CA MET A 5 -15.15 -41.90 -3.37
C MET A 5 -13.85 -41.09 -3.39
N GLY A 6 -13.33 -40.74 -4.59
CA GLY A 6 -12.09 -39.97 -4.75
C GLY A 6 -12.26 -38.45 -4.75
N ALA A 7 -13.49 -37.94 -4.93
CA ALA A 7 -13.74 -36.50 -5.07
C ALA A 7 -13.84 -35.76 -3.73
N ILE A 8 -14.19 -36.46 -2.64
CA ILE A 8 -14.38 -35.85 -1.31
C ILE A 8 -13.03 -35.59 -0.62
N LEU A 9 -12.01 -36.42 -0.88
CA LEU A 9 -10.69 -36.26 -0.30
C LEU A 9 -9.93 -35.05 -0.88
N LEU A 10 -10.24 -34.65 -2.12
CA LEU A 10 -9.64 -33.51 -2.79
C LEU A 10 -10.23 -32.17 -2.33
N LEU A 11 -11.49 -32.15 -1.87
CA LEU A 11 -12.13 -30.94 -1.34
C LEU A 11 -11.69 -30.60 0.10
N LEU A 12 -11.24 -31.58 0.89
CA LEU A 12 -10.76 -31.35 2.26
C LEU A 12 -9.34 -30.76 2.31
N LEU A 13 -8.54 -30.90 1.24
CA LEU A 13 -7.19 -30.32 1.16
C LEU A 13 -7.20 -28.81 0.86
N ILE A 14 -8.31 -28.24 0.38
CA ILE A 14 -8.42 -26.81 0.07
C ILE A 14 -8.85 -26.01 1.32
N SER A 15 -9.47 -26.67 2.31
CA SER A 15 -9.99 -26.03 3.52
C SER A 15 -8.95 -25.71 4.60
N GLY A 16 -7.67 -26.09 4.40
CA GLY A 16 -6.64 -26.07 5.44
C GLY A 16 -5.61 -24.93 5.38
N VAL A 17 -5.62 -24.08 4.34
CA VAL A 17 -4.56 -23.05 4.15
C VAL A 17 -4.96 -21.68 4.72
N GLY A 18 -6.15 -21.57 5.31
CA GLY A 18 -6.76 -20.29 5.68
C GLY A 18 -6.57 -19.80 7.12
N TRP A 19 -5.61 -20.31 7.91
CA TRP A 19 -5.61 -20.02 9.36
C TRP A 19 -4.31 -19.57 10.02
N TRP A 20 -3.39 -18.97 9.28
CA TRP A 20 -2.29 -18.19 9.89
C TRP A 20 -1.96 -16.94 9.07
N MET A 21 -2.97 -16.13 8.73
CA MET A 21 -2.69 -14.70 8.54
C MET A 21 -2.64 -14.08 9.94
N ILE A 22 -1.46 -14.13 10.55
CA ILE A 22 -1.07 -13.12 11.54
C ILE A 22 -1.39 -11.80 10.85
N ALA A 23 -2.29 -11.02 11.44
CA ALA A 23 -2.69 -9.72 10.91
C ALA A 23 -1.47 -8.80 10.95
N ASP A 24 -0.60 -8.92 9.96
CA ASP A 24 0.36 -7.87 9.65
C ASP A 24 -0.49 -6.66 9.32
N GLU A 25 -0.47 -5.66 10.19
CA GLU A 25 -1.27 -4.45 10.03
C GLU A 25 -0.91 -3.71 8.73
N ARG A 26 0.27 -4.03 8.19
CA ARG A 26 0.77 -3.63 6.89
C ARG A 26 0.24 -4.58 5.81
N ASP A 27 -0.83 -4.14 5.16
CA ASP A 27 -1.38 -4.85 4.03
C ASP A 27 -0.61 -4.45 2.76
N ALA A 28 0.31 -5.29 2.31
CA ALA A 28 1.11 -5.07 1.12
C ALA A 28 0.28 -4.86 -0.15
N THR A 29 -0.89 -5.51 -0.25
CA THR A 29 -1.80 -5.34 -1.40
C THR A 29 -2.41 -3.94 -1.38
N TYR A 30 -2.85 -3.49 -0.21
CA TYR A 30 -3.38 -2.15 -0.04
C TYR A 30 -2.32 -1.08 -0.24
N GLU A 31 -1.09 -1.31 0.24
CA GLU A 31 0.07 -0.41 0.02
C GLU A 31 0.31 -0.19 -1.48
N GLN A 32 0.32 -1.26 -2.28
CA GLN A 32 0.49 -1.18 -3.73
C GLN A 32 -0.66 -0.42 -4.42
N ILE A 33 -1.91 -0.63 -3.99
CA ILE A 33 -3.07 0.11 -4.51
C ILE A 33 -2.93 1.61 -4.22
N VAL A 34 -2.55 1.96 -2.98
CA VAL A 34 -2.35 3.36 -2.56
C VAL A 34 -1.21 3.99 -3.35
N GLU A 35 -0.09 3.29 -3.51
CA GLU A 35 1.06 3.74 -4.29
C GLU A 35 0.66 4.06 -5.74
N VAL A 36 -0.01 3.14 -6.43
CA VAL A 36 -0.45 3.34 -7.82
C VAL A 36 -1.35 4.57 -7.94
N GLN A 37 -2.30 4.76 -7.01
CA GLN A 37 -3.19 5.92 -7.03
C GLN A 37 -2.43 7.23 -6.80
N VAL A 38 -1.53 7.27 -5.82
CA VAL A 38 -0.72 8.44 -5.51
C VAL A 38 0.22 8.76 -6.67
N VAL A 39 0.93 7.78 -7.21
CA VAL A 39 1.86 7.96 -8.34
C VAL A 39 1.10 8.49 -9.56
N ARG A 40 -0.06 7.93 -9.88
CA ARG A 40 -0.90 8.43 -10.99
C ARG A 40 -1.33 9.88 -10.76
N HIS A 41 -1.74 10.22 -9.54
CA HIS A 41 -2.16 11.57 -9.17
C HIS A 41 -1.00 12.57 -9.27
N VAL A 42 0.14 12.28 -8.65
CA VAL A 42 1.32 13.15 -8.63
C VAL A 42 1.91 13.28 -10.04
N THR A 43 1.92 12.20 -10.83
CA THR A 43 2.35 12.25 -12.24
C THR A 43 1.46 13.17 -13.06
N LYS A 44 0.14 13.14 -12.86
CA LYS A 44 -0.80 14.05 -13.55
C LYS A 44 -0.57 15.51 -13.15
N GLN A 45 -0.18 15.76 -11.90
CA GLN A 45 -0.03 17.11 -11.37
C GLN A 45 1.32 17.75 -11.68
N PHE A 46 2.41 16.98 -11.61
CA PHE A 46 3.77 17.50 -11.72
C PHE A 46 4.55 16.96 -12.93
N GLY A 47 4.05 15.93 -13.61
CA GLY A 47 4.79 15.22 -14.66
C GLY A 47 5.72 14.16 -14.08
N ARG A 48 5.86 13.03 -14.80
CA ARG A 48 6.66 11.87 -14.36
C ARG A 48 8.13 12.25 -14.14
N ASP A 49 8.67 13.10 -15.01
CA ASP A 49 10.08 13.49 -14.97
C ASP A 49 10.42 14.35 -13.74
N ASN A 50 9.43 14.88 -13.04
CA ASN A 50 9.62 15.67 -11.83
C ASN A 50 9.58 14.83 -10.55
N ILE A 51 9.30 13.53 -10.62
CA ILE A 51 9.30 12.62 -9.48
C ILE A 51 10.68 11.95 -9.37
N THR A 52 11.36 12.11 -8.24
CA THR A 52 12.70 11.52 -8.02
C THR A 52 12.65 10.24 -7.19
N SER A 53 11.70 10.12 -6.28
CA SER A 53 11.58 8.96 -5.40
C SER A 53 10.13 8.80 -4.93
N VAL A 54 9.68 7.56 -4.85
CA VAL A 54 8.40 7.17 -4.24
C VAL A 54 8.72 6.09 -3.23
N LYS A 55 8.26 6.26 -1.99
CA LYS A 55 8.48 5.31 -0.91
C LYS A 55 7.17 5.10 -0.14
N PRO A 56 6.79 3.85 0.15
CA PRO A 56 5.72 3.62 1.08
C PRO A 56 6.11 4.10 2.48
N TYR A 57 5.12 4.55 3.24
CA TYR A 57 5.29 5.03 4.60
C TYR A 57 4.13 4.55 5.46
N PHE A 58 4.43 3.68 6.43
CA PHE A 58 3.44 3.09 7.31
C PHE A 58 3.46 3.78 8.68
N VAL A 59 2.29 4.26 9.12
CA VAL A 59 2.11 4.96 10.40
C VAL A 59 1.27 4.10 11.33
N ALA A 60 1.93 3.24 12.10
CA ALA A 60 1.25 2.29 13.01
C ALA A 60 0.36 2.98 14.06
N SER A 61 0.68 4.21 14.46
CA SER A 61 -0.09 4.98 15.46
C SER A 61 -1.45 5.47 14.95
N GLU A 62 -1.74 5.36 13.65
CA GLU A 62 -3.01 5.81 13.07
C GLU A 62 -4.13 4.75 13.21
N SER A 63 -5.34 5.21 13.53
CA SER A 63 -6.45 4.30 13.89
C SER A 63 -7.12 3.62 12.70
N SER A 64 -6.97 4.14 11.49
CA SER A 64 -7.59 3.59 10.29
C SER A 64 -6.57 3.10 9.28
N LYS A 65 -6.86 1.97 8.62
CA LYS A 65 -6.02 1.40 7.56
C LYS A 65 -5.61 2.44 6.51
N SER A 66 -6.54 3.29 6.07
CA SER A 66 -6.30 4.38 5.12
C SER A 66 -5.34 5.46 5.61
N ARG A 67 -5.28 5.70 6.93
CA ARG A 67 -4.37 6.68 7.54
C ARG A 67 -3.01 6.08 7.86
N ARG A 68 -2.97 4.77 8.16
CA ARG A 68 -1.73 4.02 8.35
C ARG A 68 -0.91 3.91 7.07
N HIS A 69 -1.54 3.71 5.92
CA HIS A 69 -0.84 3.56 4.63
C HIS A 69 -0.72 4.89 3.91
N GLN A 70 0.49 5.44 3.90
CA GLN A 70 0.83 6.70 3.26
C GLN A 70 1.94 6.46 2.24
N ILE A 71 2.12 7.41 1.32
CA ILE A 71 3.13 7.37 0.28
C ILE A 71 3.92 8.67 0.33
N ALA A 72 5.22 8.54 0.50
CA ALA A 72 6.16 9.63 0.45
C ALA A 72 6.67 9.80 -0.98
N VAL A 73 6.46 10.98 -1.56
CA VAL A 73 6.93 11.30 -2.91
C VAL A 73 7.89 12.48 -2.87
N GLN A 74 9.09 12.26 -3.38
CA GLN A 74 10.09 13.30 -3.56
C GLN A 74 9.99 13.86 -4.99
N LEU A 75 10.01 15.19 -5.08
CA LEU A 75 9.98 15.90 -6.35
C LEU A 75 11.33 16.58 -6.60
N LYS A 76 11.70 16.76 -7.87
CA LYS A 76 12.91 17.52 -8.27
C LYS A 76 12.90 18.96 -7.77
N SER A 77 11.71 19.56 -7.67
CA SER A 77 11.53 20.93 -7.18
C SER A 77 11.52 21.05 -5.65
N ALA A 78 11.51 19.94 -4.93
CA ALA A 78 11.55 19.96 -3.47
C ALA A 78 13.01 20.12 -2.99
N PRO A 79 13.25 20.81 -1.86
CA PRO A 79 14.53 20.79 -1.17
C PRO A 79 15.05 19.36 -0.98
N THR A 80 16.37 19.20 -1.07
CA THR A 80 17.03 17.89 -0.92
C THR A 80 16.57 17.19 0.36
N GLY A 81 16.11 15.94 0.21
CA GLY A 81 15.62 15.11 1.32
C GLY A 81 14.19 15.40 1.78
N GLU A 82 13.46 16.35 1.19
CA GLU A 82 12.06 16.63 1.53
C GLU A 82 11.09 15.79 0.68
N TYR A 83 10.28 14.98 1.35
CA TYR A 83 9.20 14.22 0.75
C TYR A 83 7.87 14.93 0.99
N ARG A 84 6.99 14.90 -0.01
CA ARG A 84 5.57 15.20 0.13
C ARG A 84 4.83 13.92 0.49
N MET A 85 4.09 13.97 1.57
CA MET A 85 3.35 12.84 2.10
C MET A 85 1.93 12.86 1.52
N TYR A 86 1.48 11.73 1.02
CA TYR A 86 0.14 11.54 0.48
C TYR A 86 -0.52 10.32 1.11
N ARG A 87 -1.86 10.31 1.11
CA ARG A 87 -2.67 9.14 1.47
C ARG A 87 -3.85 9.01 0.54
N VAL A 88 -4.52 7.86 0.58
CA VAL A 88 -5.81 7.66 -0.10
C VAL A 88 -6.92 7.56 0.93
N LEU A 89 -7.84 8.52 0.91
CA LEU A 89 -9.04 8.53 1.75
C LEU A 89 -10.29 8.57 0.86
N ARG A 90 -11.21 7.60 1.05
CA ARG A 90 -12.46 7.52 0.28
C ARG A 90 -12.24 7.61 -1.25
N ASN A 91 -11.25 6.86 -1.77
CA ASN A 91 -10.82 6.86 -3.18
C ASN A 91 -10.32 8.21 -3.72
N LYS A 92 -9.89 9.12 -2.83
CA LYS A 92 -9.25 10.39 -3.20
C LYS A 92 -7.84 10.44 -2.63
N VAL A 93 -6.90 10.89 -3.46
CA VAL A 93 -5.54 11.17 -3.02
C VAL A 93 -5.52 12.52 -2.29
N GLU A 94 -5.05 12.51 -1.05
CA GLU A 94 -4.90 13.70 -0.21
C GLU A 94 -3.43 13.95 0.08
N TYR A 95 -3.00 15.21 -0.08
CA TYR A 95 -1.72 15.68 0.45
C TYR A 95 -1.87 15.94 1.95
N ILE A 96 -0.98 15.37 2.76
CA ILE A 96 -1.05 15.42 4.22
C ILE A 96 0.10 16.17 4.88
N GLY A 97 1.14 16.54 4.12
CA GLY A 97 2.23 17.35 4.63
C GLY A 97 3.58 17.05 3.98
N ARG A 98 4.64 17.54 4.61
CA ARG A 98 6.03 17.27 4.20
C ARG A 98 6.78 16.57 5.32
N SER A 99 7.69 15.68 4.94
CA SER A 99 8.57 15.01 5.88
C SER A 99 9.98 14.90 5.29
N ARG A 100 11.00 15.16 6.10
CA ARG A 100 12.39 14.81 5.78
C ARG A 100 12.77 13.41 6.28
N THR A 101 11.92 12.82 7.11
CA THR A 101 12.16 11.54 7.76
C THR A 101 11.19 10.52 7.18
N VAL A 102 11.62 9.84 6.12
CA VAL A 102 10.92 8.69 5.56
C VAL A 102 11.78 7.48 5.82
N ARG A 103 11.56 6.85 6.98
CA ARG A 103 12.15 5.55 7.27
C ARG A 103 11.24 4.48 6.71
N PRO A 104 11.72 3.59 5.83
CA PRO A 104 11.06 2.31 5.67
C PRO A 104 11.24 1.59 7.02
N ASN A 105 10.16 1.41 7.77
CA ASN A 105 10.11 0.34 8.76
C ASN A 105 9.85 -0.98 8.03
#